data_AF-A0A379FW05-F1
#
_entry.id   AF-A0A379FW05-F1
#
_cell.length_a   1.000
_cell.length_b   1.000
_cell.length_c   1.000
_cell.angle_alpha   90.00
_cell.angle_beta   90.00
_cell.angle_gamma   90.00
#
_symmetry.space_group_name_H-M   'P 1'
#
loop_
_entity.id
_entity.type
_entity.pdbx_description
1 polymer ?
#
loop_
_entity_poly.entity_id
_entity_poly.type
_entity_poly.pdbx_seq_one_letter_code
_entity_poly.pdbx_strand_id
1 'polypeptide(L)'
;MITHISPLGSMDLLSQLEVDMLKRTASSDLYQLFRNCSLAVLHSGSLTDSSKELLEKSKDFDINVLRRERGVKLELIEPPEKAFVDGKIIRTLQANLFAVLRDILFVHAQITHAKEQFNLDLENGTHITNMIFSILRNARALHIDEDPSMIVCWGGPLD
;
A
#
# COMPACT_ATOMS: atom_id res chain seq x y z
N MET A 1 -13.31 -13.96 10.93
CA MET A 1 -11.93 -14.50 10.90
C MET A 1 -10.91 -13.38 11.12
N ILE A 2 -9.86 -13.62 11.92
CA ILE A 2 -8.74 -12.68 12.12
C ILE A 2 -7.43 -13.38 11.74
N THR A 3 -6.59 -12.74 10.92
CA THR A 3 -5.30 -13.30 10.49
C THR A 3 -4.19 -12.26 10.59
N HIS A 4 -2.99 -12.71 10.99
CA HIS A 4 -1.81 -11.85 11.13
C HIS A 4 -0.80 -12.13 10.02
N ILE A 5 -0.43 -11.09 9.28
CA ILE A 5 0.51 -11.16 8.17
C ILE A 5 1.79 -10.41 8.55
N SER A 6 2.93 -11.06 8.32
CA SER A 6 4.26 -10.46 8.52
C SER A 6 4.84 -10.03 7.17
N PRO A 7 5.73 -9.04 7.08
CA PRO A 7 6.33 -8.62 5.83
C PRO A 7 7.18 -9.72 5.18
N LEU A 8 7.25 -9.70 3.84
CA LEU A 8 8.18 -10.53 3.08
C LEU A 8 9.53 -9.81 3.00
N GLY A 9 10.44 -10.18 3.91
CA GLY A 9 11.79 -9.60 3.97
C GLY A 9 11.89 -8.40 4.90
N SER A 10 12.88 -7.54 4.64
CA SER A 10 13.16 -6.34 5.43
C SER A 10 12.20 -5.22 5.03
N MET A 11 10.96 -5.27 5.47
CA MET A 11 10.19 -4.03 5.56
C MET A 11 10.71 -3.23 6.75
N ASP A 12 10.99 -1.96 6.51
CA ASP A 12 11.64 -1.07 7.46
C ASP A 12 10.80 -0.87 8.72
N LEU A 13 11.51 -0.63 9.82
CA LEU A 13 10.93 -0.31 11.12
C LEU A 13 10.05 0.94 10.97
N LEU A 14 8.75 0.81 11.27
CA LEU A 14 7.87 1.98 11.37
C LEU A 14 8.02 2.62 12.76
N SER A 15 8.10 3.94 12.77
CA SER A 15 7.97 4.74 13.98
C SER A 15 6.55 4.68 14.53
N GLN A 16 6.39 5.06 15.81
CA GLN A 16 5.06 5.13 16.42
C GLN A 16 4.16 6.15 15.72
N LEU A 17 4.73 7.27 15.24
CA LEU A 17 4.00 8.31 14.53
C LEU A 17 3.40 7.79 13.22
N GLU A 18 4.17 7.05 12.43
CA GLU A 18 3.69 6.46 11.17
C GLU A 18 2.58 5.43 11.41
N VAL A 19 2.70 4.62 12.47
CA VAL A 19 1.63 3.68 12.84
C VAL A 19 0.38 4.43 13.27
N ASP A 20 0.52 5.52 14.02
CA ASP A 20 -0.61 6.31 14.52
C ASP A 20 -1.35 7.04 13.38
N MET A 21 -0.67 7.43 12.29
CA MET A 21 -1.30 7.98 11.08
C MET A 21 -2.30 7.00 10.43
N LEU A 22 -2.04 5.69 10.54
CA LEU A 22 -2.88 4.63 9.99
C LEU A 22 -3.79 3.96 11.02
N LYS A 23 -3.96 4.55 12.21
CA LYS A 23 -4.97 4.06 13.14
C LYS A 23 -6.37 4.39 12.64
N ARG A 24 -7.28 3.43 12.80
CA ARG A 24 -8.70 3.63 12.56
C ARG A 24 -9.23 4.69 13.52
N THR A 25 -9.44 5.89 13.01
CA THR A 25 -10.21 6.95 13.68
C THR A 25 -11.42 7.29 12.82
N ALA A 26 -12.50 7.76 13.44
CA ALA A 26 -13.77 8.03 12.75
C ALA A 26 -13.66 9.04 11.60
N SER A 27 -12.54 9.76 11.49
CA SER A 27 -12.27 10.81 10.50
C SER A 27 -10.97 10.60 9.71
N SER A 28 -10.33 9.43 9.77
CA SER A 28 -9.06 9.23 9.05
C SER A 28 -9.30 8.85 7.58
N ASP A 29 -9.18 9.84 6.69
CA ASP A 29 -9.20 9.63 5.24
C ASP A 29 -8.03 8.75 4.78
N LEU A 30 -6.87 8.89 5.44
CA LEU A 30 -5.68 8.08 5.16
C LEU A 30 -5.92 6.59 5.50
N TYR A 31 -6.62 6.33 6.61
CA TYR A 31 -7.03 4.98 6.96
C TYR A 31 -7.99 4.39 5.92
N GLN A 32 -8.99 5.15 5.48
CA GLN A 32 -9.93 4.68 4.46
C GLN A 32 -9.23 4.37 3.13
N LEU A 33 -8.29 5.22 2.72
CA LEU A 33 -7.45 4.98 1.55
C LEU A 33 -6.64 3.69 1.72
N PHE A 34 -5.95 3.53 2.85
CA PHE A 34 -5.16 2.34 3.15
C PHE A 34 -6.00 1.06 3.17
N ARG A 35 -7.16 1.08 3.82
CA ARG A 35 -8.11 -0.02 3.86
C ARG A 35 -8.58 -0.40 2.46
N ASN A 36 -9.01 0.58 1.67
CA ASN A 36 -9.56 0.33 0.34
C ASN A 36 -8.50 -0.18 -0.64
N CYS A 37 -7.28 0.37 -0.62
CA CYS A 37 -6.16 -0.13 -1.41
C CYS A 37 -5.78 -1.57 -1.01
N SER A 38 -5.73 -1.86 0.30
CA SER A 38 -5.43 -3.20 0.81
C SER A 38 -6.51 -4.22 0.40
N LEU A 39 -7.77 -3.82 0.45
CA LEU A 39 -8.89 -4.65 0.01
C LEU A 39 -8.83 -4.93 -1.50
N ALA A 40 -8.49 -3.94 -2.32
CA ALA A 40 -8.29 -4.12 -3.75
C ALA A 40 -7.15 -5.11 -4.05
N VAL A 41 -6.05 -5.03 -3.30
CA VAL A 41 -4.96 -6.03 -3.39
C VAL A 41 -5.49 -7.42 -3.09
N LEU A 42 -6.24 -7.62 -2.00
CA LEU A 42 -6.77 -8.94 -1.62
C LEU A 42 -7.75 -9.55 -2.63
N HIS A 43 -8.38 -8.72 -3.48
CA HIS A 43 -9.26 -9.15 -4.57
C HIS A 43 -8.54 -9.28 -5.92
N SER A 44 -7.23 -9.11 -5.99
CA SER A 44 -6.47 -9.30 -7.24
C SER A 44 -6.68 -10.71 -7.78
N GLY A 45 -7.14 -10.82 -9.03
CA GLY A 45 -7.56 -12.09 -9.65
C GLY A 45 -9.05 -12.42 -9.50
N SER A 46 -9.85 -11.52 -8.92
CA SER A 46 -11.32 -11.60 -8.97
C SER A 46 -11.84 -11.28 -10.37
N LEU A 47 -12.94 -11.92 -10.77
CA LEU A 47 -13.66 -11.67 -12.03
C LEU A 47 -14.62 -10.48 -11.95
N THR A 48 -14.57 -9.71 -10.85
CA THR A 48 -15.46 -8.57 -10.64
C THR A 48 -14.77 -7.29 -11.09
N ASP A 49 -15.34 -6.63 -12.09
CA ASP A 49 -14.83 -5.37 -12.64
C ASP A 49 -15.39 -4.13 -11.89
N SER A 50 -16.39 -4.31 -11.03
CA SER A 50 -17.00 -3.23 -10.25
C SER A 50 -16.34 -3.03 -8.90
N SER A 51 -15.58 -1.93 -8.76
CA SER A 51 -14.99 -1.50 -7.48
C SER A 51 -16.05 -1.22 -6.40
N LYS A 52 -17.23 -0.72 -6.80
CA LYS A 52 -18.34 -0.45 -5.87
C LYS A 52 -18.91 -1.74 -5.29
N GLU A 53 -19.16 -2.74 -6.12
CA GLU A 53 -19.65 -4.03 -5.63
C GLU A 53 -18.65 -4.70 -4.69
N LEU A 54 -17.37 -4.58 -4.98
CA LEU A 54 -16.29 -5.12 -4.15
C LEU A 54 -16.30 -4.48 -2.75
N LEU A 55 -16.41 -3.15 -2.67
CA LEU A 55 -16.52 -2.43 -1.41
C LEU A 55 -17.81 -2.79 -0.64
N GLU A 56 -18.94 -2.95 -1.34
CA GLU A 56 -20.21 -3.32 -0.73
C GLU A 56 -20.24 -4.77 -0.21
N LYS A 57 -19.59 -5.70 -0.90
CA LYS A 57 -19.47 -7.12 -0.51
C LYS A 57 -18.50 -7.32 0.65
N SER A 58 -17.56 -6.39 0.86
CA SER A 58 -16.52 -6.47 1.91
C SER A 58 -16.66 -5.35 2.94
N LYS A 59 -17.88 -5.11 3.43
CA LYS A 59 -18.16 -4.13 4.49
C LYS A 59 -17.51 -4.49 5.82
N ASP A 60 -17.44 -5.77 6.13
CA ASP A 60 -16.88 -6.27 7.38
C ASP A 60 -15.35 -6.37 7.35
N PHE A 61 -14.73 -6.20 6.18
CA PHE A 61 -13.28 -6.20 6.05
C PHE A 61 -12.68 -5.02 6.83
N ASP A 62 -11.59 -5.27 7.55
CA ASP A 62 -10.81 -4.21 8.17
C ASP A 62 -9.34 -4.60 8.27
N ILE A 63 -8.47 -3.61 8.44
CA ILE A 63 -7.02 -3.83 8.49
C ILE A 63 -6.35 -2.94 9.53
N ASN A 64 -5.60 -3.55 10.45
CA ASN A 64 -4.85 -2.83 11.46
C ASN A 64 -3.34 -2.98 11.26
N VAL A 65 -2.61 -1.90 11.49
CA VAL A 65 -1.15 -1.89 11.52
C VAL A 65 -0.69 -2.13 12.95
N LEU A 66 -0.05 -3.27 13.19
CA LEU A 66 0.39 -3.70 14.51
C LEU A 66 1.91 -3.55 14.64
N ARG A 67 2.35 -2.78 15.63
CA ARG A 67 3.76 -2.70 16.01
C ARG A 67 4.16 -3.92 16.84
N ARG A 68 5.35 -4.45 16.57
CA ARG A 68 6.01 -5.55 17.30
C ARG A 68 7.48 -5.21 17.50
N GLU A 69 8.15 -5.93 18.39
CA GLU A 69 9.57 -5.71 18.73
C GLU A 69 10.49 -5.80 17.50
N ARG A 70 10.13 -6.62 16.51
CA ARG A 70 10.91 -6.85 15.28
C ARG A 70 10.28 -6.22 14.04
N GLY A 71 9.52 -5.13 14.19
CA GLY A 71 8.94 -4.36 13.09
C GLY A 71 7.41 -4.34 13.10
N VAL A 72 6.81 -4.35 11.92
CA VAL A 72 5.37 -4.21 11.71
C VAL A 72 4.71 -5.54 11.32
N LYS A 73 3.46 -5.73 11.73
CA LYS A 73 2.55 -6.77 11.22
C LYS A 73 1.24 -6.14 10.78
N LEU A 74 0.57 -6.77 9.82
CA LEU A 74 -0.79 -6.43 9.46
C LEU A 74 -1.74 -7.44 10.11
N GLU A 75 -2.79 -6.94 10.72
CA GLU A 75 -3.93 -7.75 11.16
C GLU A 75 -5.07 -7.51 10.18
N LEU A 76 -5.54 -8.59 9.57
CA LEU A 76 -6.67 -8.60 8.66
C LEU A 76 -7.89 -9.15 9.37
N ILE A 77 -8.98 -8.39 9.35
CA ILE A 77 -10.29 -8.74 9.91
C ILE A 77 -11.23 -9.01 8.74
N GLU A 78 -11.87 -10.19 8.73
CA GLU A 78 -12.72 -10.68 7.63
C GLU A 78 -12.11 -10.49 6.22
N PRO A 79 -10.85 -10.90 5.97
CA PRO A 79 -10.29 -10.81 4.63
C PRO A 79 -10.97 -11.77 3.66
N PRO A 80 -11.00 -11.47 2.35
CA PRO A 80 -11.54 -12.37 1.32
C PRO A 80 -10.85 -13.74 1.35
N GLU A 81 -11.64 -14.82 1.41
CA GLU A 81 -11.11 -16.19 1.47
C GLU A 81 -10.23 -16.54 0.26
N LYS A 82 -10.55 -16.00 -0.92
CA LYS A 82 -9.80 -16.20 -2.17
C LYS A 82 -8.36 -15.69 -2.11
N ALA A 83 -8.00 -14.86 -1.14
CA ALA A 83 -6.63 -14.41 -0.92
C ALA A 83 -5.74 -15.49 -0.27
N PHE A 84 -6.32 -16.62 0.15
CA PHE A 84 -5.65 -17.69 0.89
C PHE A 84 -5.68 -19.02 0.13
N VAL A 85 -4.62 -19.80 0.30
CA VAL A 85 -4.52 -21.21 -0.10
C VAL A 85 -4.10 -22.00 1.14
N ASP A 86 -4.92 -22.98 1.54
CA ASP A 86 -4.72 -23.76 2.78
C ASP A 86 -4.49 -22.90 4.02
N GLY A 87 -5.25 -21.80 4.14
CA GLY A 87 -5.16 -20.85 5.27
C GLY A 87 -3.92 -19.96 5.25
N LYS A 88 -3.09 -20.01 4.20
CA LYS A 88 -1.91 -19.15 4.02
C LYS A 88 -2.17 -18.13 2.92
N ILE A 89 -1.86 -16.87 3.18
CA ILE A 89 -2.00 -15.80 2.18
C ILE A 89 -1.08 -16.06 0.98
N ILE A 90 -1.56 -15.75 -0.22
CA ILE A 90 -0.75 -15.79 -1.44
C ILE A 90 0.41 -14.79 -1.32
N ARG A 91 1.64 -15.23 -1.61
CA ARG A 91 2.85 -14.42 -1.41
C ARG A 91 2.85 -13.08 -2.16
N THR A 92 2.33 -13.05 -3.39
CA THR A 92 2.25 -11.81 -4.16
C THR A 92 1.29 -10.79 -3.50
N LEU A 93 0.16 -11.26 -2.98
CA LEU A 93 -0.79 -10.39 -2.26
C LEU A 93 -0.16 -9.87 -0.97
N GLN A 94 0.55 -10.73 -0.25
CA GLN A 94 1.32 -10.35 0.92
C GLN A 94 2.36 -9.27 0.59
N ALA A 95 3.16 -9.44 -0.47
CA ALA A 95 4.13 -8.41 -0.90
C ALA A 95 3.42 -7.09 -1.24
N ASN A 96 2.31 -7.16 -1.98
CA ASN A 96 1.55 -5.99 -2.41
C ASN A 96 0.89 -5.25 -1.23
N LEU A 97 0.35 -5.95 -0.22
CA LEU A 97 -0.20 -5.32 0.99
C LEU A 97 0.83 -4.43 1.69
N PHE A 98 2.06 -4.93 1.78
CA PHE A 98 3.15 -4.20 2.40
C PHE A 98 3.71 -3.09 1.48
N ALA A 99 3.62 -3.24 0.15
CA ALA A 99 3.88 -2.13 -0.78
C ALA A 99 2.84 -1.00 -0.61
N VAL A 100 1.55 -1.33 -0.45
CA VAL A 100 0.49 -0.34 -0.16
C VAL A 100 0.82 0.42 1.13
N LEU A 101 1.20 -0.30 2.20
CA LEU A 101 1.59 0.32 3.47
C LEU A 101 2.75 1.33 3.29
N ARG A 102 3.82 0.90 2.62
CA ARG A 102 5.01 1.71 2.34
C ARG A 102 4.65 2.97 1.55
N ASP A 103 3.91 2.81 0.45
CA ASP A 103 3.69 3.89 -0.51
C ASP A 103 2.71 4.93 0.04
N ILE A 104 1.66 4.51 0.76
CA ILE A 104 0.72 5.44 1.40
C ILE A 104 1.41 6.29 2.47
N LEU A 105 2.20 5.66 3.35
CA LEU A 105 2.92 6.39 4.39
C LEU A 105 3.97 7.34 3.80
N PHE A 106 4.78 6.84 2.86
CA PHE A 106 5.85 7.64 2.26
C PHE A 106 5.31 8.84 1.50
N VAL A 107 4.30 8.64 0.63
CA VAL A 107 3.72 9.73 -0.15
C VAL A 107 3.02 10.74 0.75
N HIS A 108 2.28 10.27 1.76
CA HIS A 108 1.63 11.17 2.71
C HIS A 108 2.67 12.01 3.48
N ALA A 109 3.72 11.38 4.01
CA ALA A 109 4.80 12.07 4.69
C ALA A 109 5.50 13.08 3.78
N GLN A 110 5.83 12.70 2.53
CA GLN A 110 6.48 13.61 1.57
C GLN A 110 5.59 14.81 1.25
N ILE A 111 4.30 14.61 0.97
CA ILE A 111 3.40 15.71 0.63
C ILE A 111 3.21 16.65 1.83
N THR A 112 3.05 16.11 3.05
CA THR A 112 2.85 16.91 4.26
C THR A 112 4.14 17.66 4.66
N HIS A 113 5.27 16.96 4.75
CA HIS A 113 6.54 17.56 5.14
C HIS A 113 7.16 18.46 4.08
N ALA A 114 7.08 18.11 2.79
CA ALA A 114 7.69 18.92 1.73
C ALA A 114 6.93 20.24 1.49
N LYS A 115 5.62 20.27 1.75
CA LYS A 115 4.85 21.52 1.75
C LYS A 115 5.34 22.48 2.82
N GLU A 116 5.63 21.98 4.02
CA GLU A 116 6.03 22.80 5.17
C GLU A 116 7.51 23.21 5.13
N GLN A 117 8.40 22.32 4.68
CA GLN A 117 9.85 22.50 4.82
C GLN A 117 10.56 22.94 3.53
N PHE A 118 10.05 22.53 2.36
CA PHE A 118 10.71 22.76 1.07
C PHE A 118 9.85 23.60 0.10
N ASN A 119 8.73 24.13 0.57
CA ASN A 119 7.75 24.86 -0.23
C ASN A 119 7.41 24.10 -1.53
N LEU A 120 7.05 22.82 -1.38
CA LEU A 120 6.67 21.93 -2.48
C LEU A 120 5.52 22.54 -3.29
N ASP A 121 5.88 23.21 -4.37
CA ASP A 121 4.96 23.66 -5.40
C ASP A 121 4.59 22.48 -6.33
N LEU A 122 3.33 22.03 -6.24
CA LEU A 122 2.77 20.96 -7.08
C LEU A 122 2.40 21.44 -8.50
N GLU A 123 2.59 22.72 -8.80
CA GLU A 123 2.48 23.26 -10.16
C GLU A 123 3.88 23.34 -10.84
N ASN A 124 4.96 23.15 -10.07
CA ASN A 124 6.32 23.17 -10.58
C ASN A 124 6.76 21.79 -11.10
N GLY A 125 7.03 21.70 -12.41
CA GLY A 125 7.46 20.45 -13.05
C GLY A 125 8.74 19.82 -12.45
N THR A 126 9.66 20.63 -11.92
CA THR A 126 10.88 20.14 -11.26
C THR A 126 10.56 19.44 -9.94
N HIS A 127 9.65 20.01 -9.14
CA HIS A 127 9.22 19.41 -7.88
C HIS A 127 8.47 18.09 -8.12
N ILE A 128 7.55 18.07 -9.09
CA ILE A 128 6.82 16.85 -9.47
C ILE A 128 7.79 15.74 -9.89
N THR A 129 8.77 16.06 -10.75
CA THR A 129 9.76 15.09 -11.22
C THR A 129 10.57 14.49 -10.06
N ASN A 130 11.05 15.33 -9.14
CA ASN A 130 11.81 14.86 -7.97
C ASN A 130 10.94 14.04 -6.99
N MET A 131 9.65 14.37 -6.88
CA MET A 131 8.71 13.59 -6.07
C MET A 131 8.50 12.20 -6.68
N ILE A 132 8.26 12.09 -7.99
CA ILE A 132 8.13 10.80 -8.69
C ILE A 132 9.40 9.96 -8.50
N PHE A 133 10.58 10.57 -8.69
CA PHE A 133 11.86 9.89 -8.47
C PHE A 133 11.99 9.37 -7.03
N SER A 134 11.62 10.18 -6.04
CA SER A 134 11.71 9.80 -4.63
C SER A 134 10.80 8.63 -4.28
N ILE A 135 9.59 8.58 -4.85
CA ILE A 135 8.64 7.46 -4.68
C ILE A 135 9.23 6.18 -5.27
N LEU A 136 9.71 6.22 -6.53
CA LEU A 136 10.30 5.05 -7.19
C LEU A 136 11.56 4.54 -6.47
N ARG A 137 12.41 5.45 -5.99
CA ARG A 137 13.58 5.11 -5.19
C ARG A 137 13.20 4.44 -3.87
N ASN A 138 12.24 5.00 -3.13
CA ASN A 138 11.74 4.42 -1.89
C ASN A 138 11.10 3.04 -2.13
N ALA A 139 10.47 2.86 -3.30
CA ALA A 139 9.91 1.59 -3.71
C ALA A 139 10.95 0.53 -4.09
N ARG A 140 12.26 0.88 -4.12
CA ARG A 140 13.35 0.06 -4.62
C ARG A 140 13.12 -0.38 -6.07
N ALA A 141 12.48 0.47 -6.88
CA ALA A 141 12.19 0.20 -8.28
C ALA A 141 13.27 0.73 -9.25
N LEU A 142 14.26 1.48 -8.72
CA LEU A 142 15.38 2.01 -9.47
C LEU A 142 16.64 1.22 -9.10
N HIS A 143 17.13 0.40 -10.01
CA HIS A 143 18.37 -0.35 -9.85
C HIS A 143 19.53 0.40 -10.54
N ILE A 144 20.70 0.37 -9.91
CA ILE A 144 21.94 0.93 -10.45
C ILE A 144 22.70 -0.23 -11.12
N ASP A 145 23.49 0.08 -12.15
CA ASP A 145 24.35 -0.86 -12.86
C ASP A 145 23.59 -1.96 -13.66
N GLU A 146 22.37 -1.66 -14.11
CA GLU A 146 21.62 -2.51 -15.06
C GLU A 146 21.52 -1.84 -16.43
N ASP A 147 21.74 -2.61 -17.50
CA ASP A 147 21.46 -2.16 -18.87
C ASP A 147 19.94 -1.94 -19.08
N PRO A 148 19.54 -0.96 -19.92
CA PRO A 148 18.12 -0.68 -20.16
C PRO A 148 17.35 -1.91 -20.67
N SER A 149 16.38 -2.37 -19.87
CA SER A 149 15.62 -3.60 -20.15
C SER A 149 14.12 -3.51 -19.83
N MET A 150 13.63 -2.34 -19.37
CA MET A 150 12.22 -2.13 -19.00
C MET A 150 11.39 -1.66 -20.20
N ILE A 151 10.31 -2.39 -20.52
CA ILE A 151 9.35 -2.05 -21.57
C ILE A 151 8.00 -1.73 -20.92
N VAL A 152 7.44 -0.56 -21.24
CA VAL A 152 6.11 -0.16 -20.78
C VAL A 152 5.06 -0.61 -21.80
N CYS A 153 4.09 -1.41 -21.37
CA CYS A 153 2.99 -1.89 -22.20
C CYS A 153 1.67 -1.23 -21.79
N TRP A 154 0.92 -0.71 -22.76
CA TRP A 154 -0.44 -0.18 -22.55
C TRP A 154 -1.45 -1.00 -23.38
N GLY A 155 -2.62 -1.24 -22.79
CA GLY A 155 -3.71 -2.02 -23.41
C GLY A 155 -5.01 -1.83 -22.63
N GLY A 156 -6.14 -2.21 -23.25
CA GLY A 156 -7.44 -2.19 -22.58
C GLY A 156 -7.60 -3.36 -21.59
N PRO A 157 -8.52 -3.26 -20.60
CA PRO A 157 -8.93 -4.41 -19.81
C PRO A 157 -9.51 -5.48 -20.76
N LEU A 158 -9.20 -6.75 -20.49
CA LEU A 158 -9.76 -7.87 -21.26
C LEU A 158 -11.24 -8.01 -20.89
N ASP A 159 -12.12 -7.85 -21.89
CA ASP A 159 -13.57 -8.14 -21.78
C ASP A 159 -13.84 -9.60 -21.39
#